data_AF-A0A0B1YWC9-F1
#
_entry.id   AF-A0A0B1YWC9-F1
#
_cell.length_a   1.000
_cell.length_b   1.000
_cell.length_c   1.000
_cell.angle_alpha   90.00
_cell.angle_beta   90.00
_cell.angle_gamma   90.00
#
_symmetry.space_group_name_H-M   'P 1'
#
loop_
_entity.id
_entity.type
_entity.pdbx_description
1 polymer ?
#
loop_
_entity_poly.entity_id
_entity_poly.type
_entity_poly.pdbx_seq_one_letter_code
_entity_poly.pdbx_strand_id
1 'polypeptide(L)'
;MTMVAACLVMTDQIAFAEVAPAKRSTEAAKRTQANVQDLVKSVVGELRKLEADMSKYTRILCEKDVPEGHLEDHPFGLIADNLRFVEKKLREVGTPVGREKEFNTLLRAVAKARSVAAMNDSLIRQRTIVPNVIESDIDLDGLKTLTARNTQRLIDQVG
;
A
#
# COMPACT_ATOMS: atom_id res chain seq x y z
N MET A 1 32.83 -46.75 -19.97
CA MET A 1 33.18 -45.75 -18.95
C MET A 1 32.01 -45.65 -17.98
N THR A 2 32.26 -45.99 -16.70
CA THR A 2 31.59 -45.56 -15.46
C THR A 2 30.06 -45.56 -15.40
N MET A 3 29.36 -46.12 -14.42
CA MET A 3 29.64 -46.97 -13.27
C MET A 3 28.24 -47.41 -12.84
N VAL A 4 27.96 -48.71 -12.88
CA VAL A 4 26.89 -49.31 -12.09
C VAL A 4 27.48 -49.52 -10.71
N ALA A 5 27.04 -48.76 -9.71
CA ALA A 5 27.33 -49.07 -8.32
C ALA A 5 26.31 -48.41 -7.39
N ALA A 6 25.52 -49.27 -6.74
CA ALA A 6 24.90 -49.06 -5.44
C ALA A 6 23.66 -48.15 -5.35
N CYS A 7 22.59 -48.54 -6.05
CA CYS A 7 21.32 -48.67 -5.33
C CYS A 7 21.42 -49.91 -4.42
N LEU A 8 20.85 -49.82 -3.22
CA LEU A 8 20.67 -50.90 -2.22
C LEU A 8 21.90 -51.24 -1.35
N VAL A 9 22.20 -50.37 -0.39
CA VAL A 9 22.71 -50.82 0.91
C VAL A 9 21.98 -50.05 2.02
N MET A 10 20.98 -50.73 2.57
CA MET A 10 20.64 -50.73 4.00
C MET A 10 19.96 -49.48 4.59
N THR A 11 18.64 -49.49 4.44
CA THR A 11 17.74 -49.49 5.61
C THR A 11 18.27 -50.46 6.68
N ASP A 12 19.04 -49.96 7.64
CA ASP A 12 19.13 -50.50 9.02
C ASP A 12 20.20 -49.73 9.79
N GLN A 13 19.82 -48.54 10.27
CA GLN A 13 20.33 -48.00 11.54
C GLN A 13 19.20 -47.24 12.24
N ILE A 14 18.13 -47.96 12.57
CA ILE A 14 17.25 -47.59 13.69
C ILE A 14 17.73 -48.43 14.87
N ALA A 15 18.71 -47.93 15.61
CA ALA A 15 19.00 -48.41 16.96
C ALA A 15 19.77 -47.34 17.75
N PHE A 16 19.03 -46.67 18.64
CA PHE A 16 19.48 -46.04 19.87
C PHE A 16 20.70 -45.10 19.80
N ALA A 17 20.43 -43.83 19.49
CA ALA A 17 21.19 -42.72 20.05
C ALA A 17 20.29 -41.97 21.05
N GLU A 18 20.84 -41.80 22.24
CA GLU A 18 20.22 -41.35 23.48
C GLU A 18 19.42 -40.04 23.41
N VAL A 19 18.49 -39.95 24.35
CA VAL A 19 17.76 -38.75 24.71
C VAL A 19 18.73 -37.65 25.19
N ALA A 20 18.66 -36.51 24.47
CA ALA A 20 18.87 -35.11 24.88
C ALA A 20 20.24 -34.41 24.61
N PRO A 21 20.26 -33.05 24.45
CA PRO A 21 19.13 -32.12 24.49
C PRO A 21 18.95 -31.26 23.21
N ALA A 22 17.77 -30.65 23.15
CA ALA A 22 17.24 -29.69 22.18
C ALA A 22 18.07 -28.39 21.97
N LYS A 23 19.38 -28.48 21.70
CA LYS A 23 20.25 -27.31 21.48
C LYS A 23 20.55 -27.03 20.00
N ARG A 24 20.70 -28.07 19.15
CA ARG A 24 21.01 -27.88 17.71
C ARG A 24 19.87 -27.25 16.90
N SER A 25 18.60 -27.45 17.29
CA SER A 25 17.47 -26.80 16.63
C SER A 25 17.39 -25.30 16.93
N THR A 26 17.84 -24.87 18.11
CA THR A 26 17.78 -23.46 18.51
C THR A 26 18.80 -22.59 17.79
N GLU A 27 20.00 -23.09 17.47
CA GLU A 27 21.00 -22.31 16.72
C GLU A 27 20.65 -22.15 15.24
N ALA A 28 20.14 -23.21 14.60
CA ALA A 28 19.65 -23.14 13.23
C ALA A 28 18.44 -22.19 13.13
N ALA A 29 17.48 -22.30 14.06
CA ALA A 29 16.33 -21.40 14.15
C ALA A 29 16.73 -19.95 14.49
N LYS A 30 17.72 -19.72 15.35
CA LYS A 30 18.27 -18.39 15.65
C LYS A 30 18.98 -17.77 14.45
N ARG A 31 19.71 -18.55 13.66
CA ARG A 31 20.38 -18.09 12.43
C ARG A 31 19.38 -17.69 11.34
N THR A 32 18.34 -18.50 11.09
CA THR A 32 17.24 -18.10 10.18
C THR A 32 16.42 -16.94 10.74
N GLN A 33 16.20 -16.89 12.05
CA GLN A 33 15.48 -15.80 12.71
C GLN A 33 16.20 -14.45 12.63
N ALA A 34 17.53 -14.43 12.78
CA ALA A 34 18.35 -13.22 12.63
C ALA A 34 18.29 -12.71 11.18
N ASN A 35 18.38 -13.63 10.21
CA ASN A 35 18.32 -13.31 8.80
C ASN A 35 16.98 -12.66 8.39
N VAL A 36 15.86 -13.14 8.94
CA VAL A 36 14.53 -12.56 8.72
C VAL A 36 14.40 -11.18 9.37
N GLN A 37 14.98 -10.98 10.55
CA GLN A 37 14.91 -9.71 11.27
C GLN A 37 15.74 -8.62 10.57
N ASP A 38 16.91 -8.99 10.04
CA ASP A 38 17.75 -8.10 9.25
C ASP A 38 17.11 -7.80 7.88
N LEU A 39 16.43 -8.77 7.27
CA LEU A 39 15.63 -8.54 6.07
C LEU A 39 14.49 -7.56 6.32
N VAL A 40 13.73 -7.71 7.42
CA VAL A 40 12.65 -6.75 7.77
C VAL A 40 13.21 -5.36 8.00
N LYS A 41 14.35 -5.22 8.68
CA LYS A 41 15.02 -3.92 8.85
C LYS A 41 15.46 -3.32 7.53
N SER A 42 15.99 -4.13 6.61
CA SER A 42 16.39 -3.68 5.27
C SER A 42 15.18 -3.17 4.49
N VAL A 43 14.10 -3.94 4.45
CA VAL A 43 12.84 -3.57 3.75
C VAL A 43 12.25 -2.30 4.35
N VAL A 44 12.21 -2.16 5.68
CA VAL A 44 11.76 -0.92 6.33
C VAL A 44 12.68 0.26 5.96
N GLY A 45 13.99 0.04 5.87
CA GLY A 45 14.95 1.04 5.41
C GLY A 45 14.69 1.51 3.99
N GLU A 46 14.46 0.58 3.06
CA GLU A 46 14.13 0.88 1.67
C GLU A 46 12.79 1.59 1.53
N LEU A 47 11.76 1.16 2.26
CA LEU A 47 10.45 1.82 2.28
C LEU A 47 10.56 3.26 2.79
N ARG A 48 11.42 3.54 3.77
CA ARG A 48 11.67 4.89 4.26
C ARG A 48 12.43 5.74 3.25
N LYS A 49 13.38 5.16 2.51
CA LYS A 49 14.06 5.88 1.41
C LYS A 49 13.08 6.24 0.31
N LEU A 50 12.25 5.27 -0.10
CA LEU A 50 11.18 5.48 -1.07
C LEU A 50 10.21 6.57 -0.60
N GLU A 51 9.76 6.53 0.65
CA GLU A 51 8.94 7.59 1.25
C GLU A 51 9.61 8.96 1.16
N ALA A 52 10.89 9.06 1.54
CA ALA A 52 11.64 10.32 1.51
C ALA A 52 11.79 10.87 0.08
N ASP A 53 12.06 10.01 -0.89
CA ASP A 53 12.20 10.42 -2.28
C ASP A 53 10.85 10.85 -2.89
N MET A 54 9.77 10.12 -2.61
CA MET A 54 8.42 10.52 -3.01
C MET A 54 7.98 11.83 -2.32
N SER A 55 8.41 12.07 -1.08
CA SER A 55 8.10 13.31 -0.35
C SER A 55 8.81 14.53 -0.94
N LYS A 56 10.00 14.36 -1.53
CA LYS A 56 10.65 15.43 -2.30
C LYS A 56 9.82 15.79 -3.53
N TYR A 57 9.30 14.78 -4.22
CA TYR A 57 8.36 14.97 -5.33
C TYR A 57 7.07 15.67 -4.88
N THR A 58 6.50 15.30 -3.74
CA THR A 58 5.32 15.98 -3.17
C THR A 58 5.55 17.47 -3.02
N ARG A 59 6.74 17.88 -2.55
CA ARG A 59 7.08 19.30 -2.39
C ARG A 59 7.04 20.03 -3.74
N ILE A 60 7.63 19.44 -4.77
CA ILE A 60 7.61 19.99 -6.14
C ILE A 60 6.17 20.10 -6.64
N LEU A 61 5.36 19.05 -6.48
CA LEU A 61 3.95 19.01 -6.91
C LEU A 61 3.04 20.03 -6.18
N CYS A 62 3.47 20.58 -5.05
CA CYS A 62 2.77 21.64 -4.31
C CYS A 62 3.19 23.05 -4.73
N GLU A 63 4.23 23.22 -5.55
CA GLU A 63 4.66 24.53 -6.04
C GLU A 63 3.65 25.09 -7.06
N LYS A 64 3.58 26.43 -7.20
CA LYS A 64 2.59 27.07 -8.07
C LYS A 64 2.79 26.64 -9.54
N ASP A 65 4.03 26.72 -10.00
CA ASP A 65 4.42 26.29 -11.35
C ASP A 65 5.14 24.94 -11.27
N VAL A 66 4.43 23.89 -11.67
CA VAL A 66 5.00 22.55 -11.79
C VAL A 66 5.32 22.31 -13.28
N PRO A 67 6.58 22.00 -13.63
CA PRO A 67 6.94 21.64 -15.00
C PRO A 67 6.07 20.47 -15.51
N GLU A 68 5.58 20.57 -16.75
CA GLU A 68 4.70 19.53 -17.36
C GLU A 68 5.37 18.14 -17.40
N GLY A 69 6.69 18.08 -17.54
CA GLY A 69 7.46 16.82 -17.45
C GLY A 69 7.40 16.14 -16.08
N HIS A 70 6.89 16.81 -15.04
CA HIS A 70 6.59 16.22 -13.73
C HIS A 70 5.12 15.84 -13.55
N LEU A 71 4.30 15.95 -14.59
CA LEU A 71 2.88 15.57 -14.60
C LEU A 71 2.58 14.38 -15.54
N GLU A 72 3.46 14.10 -16.52
CA GLU A 72 3.29 13.01 -17.49
C GLU A 72 3.85 11.64 -17.00
N ASP A 73 3.11 10.55 -17.25
CA ASP A 73 3.53 9.14 -17.08
C ASP A 73 4.14 8.77 -15.71
N HIS A 74 3.52 9.22 -14.61
CA HIS A 74 4.06 8.91 -13.28
C HIS A 74 3.63 7.56 -12.72
N PRO A 75 4.57 6.79 -12.12
CA PRO A 75 4.27 5.48 -11.56
C PRO A 75 3.60 5.54 -10.18
N PHE A 76 3.26 6.72 -9.63
CA PHE A 76 2.78 6.86 -8.26
C PHE A 76 1.48 6.08 -7.98
N GLY A 77 0.53 6.05 -8.93
CA GLY A 77 -0.66 5.22 -8.83
C GLY A 77 -0.34 3.72 -8.73
N LEU A 78 0.55 3.22 -9.59
CA LEU A 78 0.98 1.82 -9.59
C LEU A 78 1.75 1.45 -8.31
N ILE A 79 2.59 2.36 -7.81
CA ILE A 79 3.29 2.19 -6.53
C ILE A 79 2.29 2.10 -5.37
N ALA A 80 1.27 2.97 -5.35
CA ALA A 80 0.25 2.96 -4.31
C ALA A 80 -0.56 1.65 -4.30
N ASP A 81 -0.93 1.13 -5.48
CA ASP A 81 -1.65 -0.12 -5.63
C ASP A 81 -0.81 -1.35 -5.22
N ASN A 82 0.46 -1.37 -5.61
CA ASN A 82 1.37 -2.44 -5.20
C ASN A 82 1.58 -2.45 -3.68
N LEU A 83 1.77 -1.29 -3.06
CA LEU A 83 1.89 -1.19 -1.60
C LEU A 83 0.58 -1.57 -0.88
N ARG A 84 -0.57 -1.28 -1.48
CA ARG A 84 -1.88 -1.73 -0.97
C ARG A 84 -2.00 -3.24 -1.01
N PHE A 85 -1.54 -3.88 -2.09
CA PHE A 85 -1.52 -5.33 -2.20
C PHE A 85 -0.62 -5.95 -1.13
N VAL A 86 0.58 -5.40 -0.93
CA VAL A 86 1.50 -5.84 0.13
C VAL A 86 0.87 -5.67 1.51
N GLU A 87 0.22 -4.54 1.80
CA GLU A 87 -0.48 -4.32 3.08
C GLU A 87 -1.56 -5.38 3.32
N LYS A 88 -2.36 -5.69 2.28
CA LYS A 88 -3.39 -6.73 2.35
C LYS A 88 -2.79 -8.10 2.64
N LYS A 89 -1.71 -8.47 1.94
CA LYS A 89 -1.01 -9.74 2.16
C LYS A 89 -0.38 -9.86 3.54
N LEU A 90 0.23 -8.78 4.03
CA LEU A 90 0.73 -8.75 5.40
C LEU A 90 -0.42 -8.97 6.40
N ARG A 91 -1.55 -8.31 6.21
CA ARG A 91 -2.71 -8.47 7.11
C ARG A 91 -3.30 -9.90 7.07
N GLU A 92 -3.32 -10.55 5.91
CA GLU A 92 -3.76 -11.95 5.75
C GLU A 92 -2.86 -12.95 6.50
N VAL A 93 -1.54 -12.71 6.54
CA VAL A 93 -0.57 -13.59 7.22
C VAL A 93 -0.72 -13.55 8.75
N GLY A 94 -1.28 -12.46 9.28
CA GLY A 94 -1.44 -12.26 10.72
C GLY A 94 -0.14 -11.89 11.44
N THR A 95 -0.27 -11.33 12.64
CA THR A 95 0.88 -10.90 13.46
C THR A 95 1.63 -12.11 14.01
N PRO A 96 2.93 -12.28 13.70
CA PRO A 96 3.73 -13.37 14.27
C PRO A 96 3.94 -13.16 15.78
N VAL A 97 3.67 -14.21 16.56
CA VAL A 97 3.77 -14.21 18.03
C VAL A 97 5.21 -13.90 18.46
N GLY A 98 5.38 -12.90 19.34
CA GLY A 98 6.69 -12.46 19.83
C GLY A 98 7.44 -11.48 18.91
N ARG A 99 6.90 -11.12 17.73
CA ARG A 99 7.49 -10.15 16.79
C ARG A 99 6.54 -9.03 16.36
N GLU A 100 5.50 -8.80 17.18
CA GLU A 100 4.46 -7.81 16.91
C GLU A 100 5.01 -6.40 16.67
N LYS A 101 6.06 -5.99 17.40
CA LYS A 101 6.67 -4.65 17.24
C LYS A 101 7.28 -4.45 15.86
N GLU A 102 8.02 -5.44 15.36
CA GLU A 102 8.67 -5.40 14.04
C GLU A 102 7.64 -5.46 12.93
N PHE A 103 6.66 -6.34 13.07
CA PHE A 103 5.56 -6.48 12.13
C PHE A 103 4.70 -5.22 12.04
N ASN A 104 4.37 -4.62 13.19
CA ASN A 104 3.66 -3.34 13.23
C ASN A 104 4.50 -2.19 12.65
N THR A 105 5.82 -2.22 12.82
CA THR A 105 6.72 -1.22 12.22
C THR A 105 6.75 -1.36 10.71
N LEU A 106 6.81 -2.59 10.19
CA LEU A 106 6.74 -2.89 8.76
C LEU A 106 5.39 -2.42 8.17
N LEU A 107 4.27 -2.79 8.80
CA LEU A 107 2.93 -2.35 8.37
C LEU A 107 2.82 -0.83 8.33
N ARG A 108 3.30 -0.13 9.35
CA ARG A 108 3.31 1.35 9.36
C ARG A 108 4.19 1.92 8.26
N ALA A 109 5.37 1.35 8.00
CA ALA A 109 6.26 1.81 6.94
C ALA A 109 5.61 1.66 5.56
N VAL A 110 4.98 0.51 5.29
CA VAL A 110 4.23 0.26 4.05
C VAL A 110 3.06 1.23 3.92
N ALA A 111 2.25 1.40 4.97
CA ALA A 111 1.10 2.29 4.95
C ALA A 111 1.51 3.76 4.73
N LYS A 112 2.64 4.19 5.32
CA LYS A 112 3.15 5.55 5.15
C LYS A 112 3.65 5.80 3.73
N ALA A 113 4.45 4.89 3.18
CA ALA A 113 4.89 4.97 1.78
C ALA A 113 3.70 4.97 0.81
N ARG A 114 2.67 4.14 1.07
CA ARG A 114 1.42 4.12 0.28
C ARG A 114 0.70 5.45 0.34
N SER A 115 0.59 6.05 1.53
CA SER A 115 -0.07 7.34 1.74
C SER A 115 0.58 8.45 0.90
N VAL A 116 1.91 8.51 0.89
CA VAL A 116 2.64 9.51 0.09
C VAL A 116 2.48 9.25 -1.41
N ALA A 117 2.57 8.00 -1.85
CA ALA A 117 2.36 7.64 -3.26
C ALA A 117 0.95 8.02 -3.74
N ALA A 118 -0.09 7.69 -2.96
CA ALA A 118 -1.47 8.04 -3.29
C ALA A 118 -1.72 9.56 -3.28
N MET A 119 -1.07 10.29 -2.38
CA MET A 119 -1.13 11.76 -2.36
C MET A 119 -0.54 12.35 -3.63
N ASN A 120 0.64 11.87 -4.06
CA ASN A 120 1.27 12.33 -5.30
C ASN A 120 0.41 12.03 -6.53
N ASP A 121 -0.17 10.84 -6.62
CA ASP A 121 -1.09 10.48 -7.70
C ASP A 121 -2.32 11.41 -7.72
N SER A 122 -2.90 11.70 -6.55
CA SER A 122 -4.02 12.64 -6.43
C SER A 122 -3.66 14.06 -6.86
N LEU A 123 -2.48 14.57 -6.47
CA LEU A 123 -2.03 15.91 -6.84
C LEU A 123 -1.83 16.04 -8.35
N ILE A 124 -1.26 15.02 -8.99
CA ILE A 124 -1.08 14.98 -10.44
C ILE A 124 -2.45 14.97 -11.11
N ARG A 125 -3.37 14.08 -10.71
CA ARG A 125 -4.73 14.03 -11.26
C ARG A 125 -5.49 15.34 -11.12
N GLN A 126 -5.38 16.03 -9.99
CA GLN A 126 -6.03 17.33 -9.79
C GLN A 126 -5.53 18.42 -10.74
N ARG A 127 -4.27 18.32 -11.19
CA ARG A 127 -3.67 19.27 -12.13
C ARG A 127 -3.89 18.89 -13.59
N THR A 128 -3.99 17.59 -13.89
CA THR A 128 -4.12 17.10 -15.28
C THR A 128 -5.56 16.88 -15.71
N ILE A 129 -6.49 16.66 -14.79
CA ILE A 129 -7.92 16.51 -15.11
C ILE A 129 -8.51 17.89 -15.34
N VAL A 130 -8.87 18.18 -16.60
CA VAL A 130 -9.70 19.33 -16.94
C VAL A 130 -11.12 19.07 -16.42
N PRO A 131 -11.67 19.91 -15.53
CA PRO A 131 -13.03 19.72 -15.05
C PRO A 131 -14.02 19.87 -16.22
N ASN A 132 -14.94 18.92 -16.36
CA ASN A 132 -16.06 19.05 -17.28
C ASN A 132 -16.96 20.20 -16.79
N VAL A 133 -16.87 21.34 -17.48
CA VAL A 133 -17.80 22.45 -17.27
C VAL A 133 -19.09 22.11 -17.99
N ILE A 134 -20.13 21.80 -17.22
CA ILE A 134 -21.49 21.69 -17.74
C ILE A 134 -22.07 23.10 -17.68
N GLU A 135 -22.10 23.80 -18.82
CA GLU A 135 -22.92 25.00 -18.96
C GLU A 135 -24.39 24.58 -18.97
N SER A 136 -25.11 24.94 -17.91
CA SER A 136 -26.54 24.70 -17.79
C SER A 136 -27.27 26.02 -18.01
N ASP A 137 -28.02 26.13 -19.10
CA ASP A 137 -28.96 27.21 -19.36
C ASP A 137 -30.16 27.08 -18.42
N ILE A 138 -29.96 27.40 -17.15
CA ILE A 138 -31.06 27.51 -16.20
C ILE A 138 -31.68 28.90 -16.39
N ASP A 139 -32.88 28.93 -16.96
CA ASP A 139 -33.70 30.14 -16.99
C ASP A 139 -34.16 30.51 -15.56
N LEU A 140 -33.36 31.37 -14.94
CA LEU A 140 -33.61 31.87 -13.59
C LEU A 140 -34.93 32.64 -13.48
N ASP A 141 -35.40 33.26 -14.56
CA ASP A 141 -36.65 34.01 -14.54
C ASP A 141 -37.87 33.07 -14.69
N GLY A 142 -37.74 31.99 -15.44
CA GLY A 142 -38.70 30.88 -15.44
C GLY A 142 -38.87 30.24 -14.06
N LEU A 143 -37.77 30.01 -13.33
CA LEU A 143 -37.78 29.49 -11.96
C LEU A 143 -38.44 30.45 -10.96
N LYS A 144 -38.16 31.75 -11.03
CA LYS A 144 -38.83 32.76 -10.20
C LYS A 144 -40.32 32.79 -10.47
N THR A 145 -40.73 32.71 -11.74
CA THR A 145 -42.13 32.74 -12.14
C THR A 145 -42.90 31.51 -11.63
N LEU A 146 -42.30 30.32 -11.73
CA LEU A 146 -42.86 29.08 -11.17
C LEU A 146 -42.99 29.16 -9.65
N THR A 147 -41.98 29.69 -8.98
CA THR A 147 -41.98 29.85 -7.52
C THR A 147 -43.08 30.80 -7.09
N ALA A 148 -43.18 31.99 -7.71
CA ALA A 148 -44.21 32.99 -7.44
C ALA A 148 -45.62 32.44 -7.67
N ARG A 149 -45.81 31.65 -8.72
CA ARG A 149 -47.10 31.03 -9.03
C ARG A 149 -47.49 29.95 -8.01
N ASN A 150 -46.51 29.21 -7.49
CA ASN A 150 -46.74 28.18 -6.49
C ASN A 150 -47.03 28.79 -5.10
N THR A 151 -46.30 29.84 -4.70
CA THR A 151 -46.59 30.58 -3.46
C THR A 151 -47.96 31.26 -3.51
N GLN A 152 -48.34 31.87 -4.63
CA GLN A 152 -49.67 32.45 -4.77
C GLN A 152 -50.78 31.39 -4.63
N ARG A 153 -50.61 30.23 -5.29
CA ARG A 153 -51.57 29.12 -5.17
C ARG A 153 -51.71 28.61 -3.73
N LEU A 154 -50.63 28.59 -2.95
CA LEU A 154 -50.66 28.19 -1.55
C LEU A 154 -51.36 29.22 -0.66
N ILE A 155 -51.16 30.51 -0.93
CA ILE A 155 -51.86 31.61 -0.23
C ILE A 155 -53.36 31.53 -0.50
N ASP A 156 -53.75 31.34 -1.77
CA ASP A 156 -55.15 31.24 -2.20
C ASP A 156 -55.86 29.97 -1.68
N GLN A 157 -55.11 28.96 -1.20
CA GLN A 157 -55.66 27.73 -0.60
C GLN A 157 -55.85 27.83 0.92
N VAL A 158 -55.29 28.86 1.57
CA VAL A 158 -55.33 29.06 3.02
C VAL A 158 -56.28 30.20 3.42
N GLY A 159 -56.68 31.06 2.49
CA GLY A 159 -57.72 32.09 2.67
C GLY A 159 -59.11 31.62 2.25
#